data_AF-A0A3D5L4C1-F1
#
_entry.id   AF-A0A3D5L4C1-F1
#
_cell.length_a   1.000
_cell.length_b   1.000
_cell.length_c   1.000
_cell.angle_alpha   90.00
_cell.angle_beta   90.00
_cell.angle_gamma   90.00
#
_symmetry.space_group_name_H-M   'P 1'
#
loop_
_entity.id
_entity.type
_entity.pdbx_description
1 polymer ?
#
loop_
_entity_poly.entity_id
_entity_poly.type
_entity_poly.pdbx_seq_one_letter_code
_entity_poly.pdbx_strand_id
1 'polypeptide(L)' 'MLDQTAKNNHVKLTMSGEKTKVYGVPGLIREMVYNITENAIKYNKPGGEVSVWVGETLSGRKVIVSDTGIG' A
#
# COMPACT_ATOMS: atom_id res chain seq x y z
N MET A 1 -3.16 -9.24 8.06
CA MET A 1 -2.44 -10.12 7.09
C MET A 1 -1.22 -9.43 6.52
N LEU A 2 -1.34 -8.24 5.89
CA LEU A 2 -0.19 -7.52 5.32
C LEU A 2 0.95 -7.22 6.32
N ASP A 3 0.63 -6.84 7.57
CA ASP A 3 1.66 -6.63 8.60
C ASP A 3 2.48 -7.89 8.89
N GLN A 4 1.83 -9.06 8.87
CA GLN A 4 2.53 -10.33 9.07
C GLN A 4 3.38 -10.69 7.85
N THR A 5 2.85 -10.49 6.64
CA THR A 5 3.61 -10.67 5.39
C THR A 5 4.84 -9.77 5.38
N ALA A 6 4.70 -8.50 5.77
CA ALA A 6 5.80 -7.54 5.83
C ALA A 6 6.88 -7.98 6.82
N LYS A 7 6.48 -8.38 8.04
CA LYS A 7 7.41 -8.94 9.05
C LYS A 7 8.16 -10.17 8.54
N ASN A 8 7.46 -11.11 7.92
CA ASN A 8 8.07 -12.34 7.40
C ASN A 8 9.10 -12.06 6.28
N ASN A 9 8.89 -11.00 5.49
CA ASN A 9 9.80 -10.59 4.42
C ASN A 9 10.87 -9.58 4.90
N HIS A 10 10.91 -9.25 6.19
CA HIS A 10 11.79 -8.21 6.73
C HIS A 10 11.60 -6.84 6.05
N VAL A 11 10.35 -6.51 5.72
CA VAL A 11 9.97 -5.25 5.08
C VAL A 11 9.21 -4.41 6.09
N LYS A 12 9.53 -3.13 6.17
CA LYS A 12 8.79 -2.17 7.00
C LYS A 12 7.58 -1.66 6.22
N LEU A 13 6.39 -1.86 6.77
CA LEU A 13 5.14 -1.32 6.23
C LEU A 13 4.68 -0.11 7.05
N THR A 14 4.40 1.01 6.37
CA THR A 14 3.87 2.22 7.01
C THR A 14 2.63 2.74 6.28
N MET A 15 1.74 3.39 7.03
CA MET A 15 0.56 4.05 6.48
C MET A 15 0.44 5.47 7.01
N SER A 16 0.09 6.42 6.14
CA SER A 16 -0.11 7.82 6.51
C SER A 16 -1.19 8.48 5.65
N GLY A 17 -1.55 9.72 6.00
CA GLY A 17 -2.52 10.52 5.28
C GLY A 17 -3.82 10.74 6.06
N GLU A 18 -4.93 10.94 5.35
CA GLU A 18 -6.21 11.37 5.90
C GLU A 18 -7.39 10.49 5.47
N LYS A 19 -8.50 10.60 6.20
CA LYS A 19 -9.71 9.83 5.91
C LYS A 19 -10.38 10.33 4.65
N THR A 20 -10.41 9.49 3.61
CA THR A 20 -11.00 9.82 2.30
C THR A 20 -12.17 8.90 1.96
N LYS A 21 -13.18 9.42 1.25
CA LYS A 21 -14.31 8.65 0.73
C LYS A 21 -14.26 8.57 -0.80
N VAL A 22 -14.53 7.40 -1.35
CA VAL A 22 -14.61 7.14 -2.79
C VAL A 22 -15.86 6.32 -3.11
N TYR A 23 -16.36 6.45 -4.34
CA TYR A 23 -17.46 5.62 -4.86
C TYR A 23 -16.89 4.50 -5.74
N GLY A 24 -17.46 3.30 -5.61
CA GLY A 24 -17.13 2.15 -6.44
C GLY A 24 -17.59 0.85 -5.81
N VAL A 25 -17.18 -0.29 -6.38
CA VAL A 25 -17.51 -1.61 -5.87
C VAL A 25 -16.58 -1.94 -4.69
N PRO A 26 -17.08 -2.09 -3.44
CA PRO A 26 -16.22 -2.22 -2.26
C PRO A 26 -15.24 -3.41 -2.31
N GLY A 27 -15.68 -4.53 -2.90
CA GLY A 27 -14.83 -5.71 -3.08
C GLY A 27 -13.63 -5.42 -3.99
N LEU A 28 -13.89 -4.85 -5.17
CA LEU A 28 -12.84 -4.53 -6.14
C LEU A 28 -11.84 -3.49 -5.59
N ILE A 29 -12.31 -2.45 -4.90
CA ILE A 29 -11.41 -1.45 -4.31
C ILE A 29 -10.51 -2.09 -3.24
N ARG A 30 -11.09 -2.93 -2.38
CA ARG A 30 -10.33 -3.63 -1.33
C ARG A 30 -9.28 -4.54 -1.95
N GLU A 31 -9.64 -5.28 -2.99
CA GLU A 31 -8.76 -6.19 -3.71
C GLU A 31 -7.64 -5.45 -4.44
N MET A 32 -7.93 -4.34 -5.12
CA MET A 32 -6.91 -3.51 -5.79
C MET A 32 -5.86 -2.99 -4.80
N VAL A 33 -6.29 -2.39 -3.69
CA VAL A 33 -5.36 -1.88 -2.67
C VAL A 33 -4.55 -3.01 -2.05
N TYR A 34 -5.20 -4.13 -1.72
CA TYR A 34 -4.53 -5.29 -1.16
C TYR A 34 -3.47 -5.85 -2.11
N ASN A 35 -3.82 -6.11 -3.37
CA ASN A 35 -2.92 -6.72 -4.35
C ASN A 35 -1.68 -5.87 -4.60
N ILE A 36 -1.86 -4.54 -4.74
CA ILE A 36 -0.74 -3.63 -4.97
C ILE A 36 0.19 -3.61 -3.74
N THR A 37 -0.36 -3.45 -2.54
CA THR A 37 0.45 -3.44 -1.31
C THR A 37 1.11 -4.79 -1.03
N GLU A 38 0.42 -5.90 -1.31
CA GLU A 38 0.99 -7.23 -1.12
C GLU A 38 2.15 -7.49 -2.08
N ASN A 39 2.02 -7.10 -3.36
CA ASN A 39 3.10 -7.22 -4.34
C ASN A 39 4.32 -6.37 -3.93
N ALA A 40 4.09 -5.14 -3.47
CA ALA A 40 5.14 -4.25 -2.97
C ALA A 40 5.92 -4.85 -1.78
N ILE A 41 5.30 -5.76 -1.00
CA ILE A 41 5.97 -6.49 0.08
C ILE A 41 6.68 -7.74 -0.46
N LYS A 42 5.98 -8.56 -1.26
CA LYS A 42 6.47 -9.87 -1.75
C LYS A 42 7.72 -9.75 -2.60
N TYR A 43 7.79 -8.70 -3.44
CA TYR A 43 8.89 -8.50 -4.38
C TYR A 43 9.90 -7.44 -3.90
N ASN A 44 9.82 -7.03 -2.64
CA ASN A 44 10.79 -6.13 -2.05
C ASN A 44 12.10 -6.84 -1.70
N LYS A 45 13.10 -6.07 -1.29
CA LYS A 45 14.34 -6.60 -0.70
C LYS A 45 14.24 -6.68 0.83
N PRO A 46 14.93 -7.62 1.49
CA PRO A 46 15.06 -7.62 2.95
C PRO A 46 15.62 -6.28 3.47
N GLY A 47 15.02 -5.75 4.53
CA GLY A 47 15.32 -4.41 5.06
C GLY A 47 14.72 -3.26 4.25
N GLY A 48 13.95 -3.54 3.20
CA GLY A 48 13.23 -2.55 2.42
C GLY A 48 11.99 -1.99 3.12
N GLU A 49 11.38 -1.00 2.49
CA GLU A 49 10.20 -0.32 2.99
C GLU A 49 9.08 -0.29 1.95
N VAL A 50 7.84 -0.30 2.45
CA VAL A 50 6.61 -0.01 1.72
C VAL A 50 5.86 1.07 2.50
N SER A 51 5.42 2.11 1.80
CA SER A 51 4.63 3.20 2.35
C SER A 51 3.31 3.33 1.60
N VAL A 52 2.21 3.36 2.35
CA VAL A 52 0.86 3.58 1.83
C VAL A 52 0.39 4.95 2.28
N TRP A 53 0.05 5.81 1.33
CA TRP A 53 -0.53 7.13 1.60
C TRP A 53 -1.94 7.21 1.03
N VAL A 54 -2.87 7.77 1.81
CA VAL A 54 -4.25 8.01 1.39
C VAL A 54 -4.62 9.46 1.65
N GLY A 55 -5.20 10.14 0.67
CA GLY A 55 -5.64 11.52 0.87
C GLY A 55 -6.13 12.19 -0.39
N GLU A 56 -6.43 13.48 -0.27
CA GLU A 56 -6.79 14.34 -1.40
C GLU A 56 -5.57 15.14 -1.87
N THR A 57 -5.36 15.17 -3.18
CA THR A 57 -4.32 15.97 -3.84
C THR A 57 -5.00 17.04 -4.71
N LEU A 58 -4.23 17.99 -5.24
CA LEU A 58 -4.74 18.94 -6.26
C LEU A 58 -5.33 18.23 -7.50
N SER A 59 -4.92 16.99 -7.74
CA SER A 59 -5.43 16.11 -8.82
C SER A 59 -6.53 15.14 -8.36
N GLY A 60 -7.13 15.39 -7.20
CA GLY A 60 -8.18 14.55 -6.61
C GLY A 60 -7.66 13.51 -5.62
N ARG A 61 -8.57 12.62 -5.23
CA ARG A 61 -8.36 11.59 -4.20
C ARG A 61 -7.45 10.49 -4.70
N LYS A 62 -6.47 10.09 -3.90
CA LYS A 62 -5.51 9.05 -4.26
C LYS A 62 -5.23 8.08 -3.12
N VAL A 63 -4.89 6.86 -3.51
CA VAL A 63 -4.13 5.91 -2.71
C VAL A 63 -2.80 5.74 -3.44
N ILE A 64 -1.69 5.93 -2.73
CA ILE A 64 -0.34 5.80 -3.28
C ILE A 64 0.36 4.71 -2.50
N VAL A 65 0.87 3.71 -3.21
CA VAL A 65 1.73 2.67 -2.65
C VAL A 65 3.11 2.88 -3.26
N SER A 66 4.10 3.14 -2.40
CA SER A 66 5.49 3.34 -2.81
C SER A 66 6.37 2.33 -2.08
N ASP A 67 7.31 1.73 -2.78
CA ASP A 67 8.24 0.74 -2.23
C ASP A 67 9.69 1.02 -2.63
N THR A 68 10.62 0.37 -1.92
CA THR A 68 12.07 0.46 -2.17
C THR A 68 12.62 -0.82 -2.83
N GLY A 69 11.75 -1.59 -3.46
CA GLY A 69 12.05 -2.88 -4.07
C GLY A 69 12.96 -2.77 -5.28
N ILE A 70 13.05 -3.86 -6.04
CA ILE A 70 14.01 -3.99 -7.14
C ILE A 70 13.54 -3.31 -8.44
N GLY A 71 12.27 -2.94 -8.53
CA GLY A 71 11.62 -2.59 -9.80
C GLY A 71 11.31 -3.83 -10.61
#